data_AF-A0A1A8ED33-F1
#
_entry.id   AF-A0A1A8ED33-F1
#
_cell.length_a   1.000
_cell.length_b   1.000
_cell.length_c   1.000
_cell.angle_alpha   90.00
_cell.angle_beta   90.00
_cell.angle_gamma   90.00
#
_symmetry.space_group_name_H-M   'P 1'
#
loop_
_entity.id
_entity.type
_entity.pdbx_description
1 polymer ?
#
loop_
_entity_poly.entity_id
_entity_poly.type
_entity_poly.pdbx_seq_one_letter_code
_entity_poly.pdbx_strand_id
1 'polypeptide(L)'
;EAVKSVVDDGVVFVKVHMPWKVLCTYAEVLHIKVPIQPNDMASRPSMWDCISCFTKHFYPNEDLIRKEPEFFTAPFERDRQEYFHIKDKDHFFTPSMRSRMAFYILSSAPYEIRGNIKKFGINKLLDSGIYKAAYPLHDCRFNVRSQEEGCPNERLLLYEEWAHPKNFYKVQPFDLIRKYFG
;
A
#
# COMPACT_ATOMS: atom_id res chain seq x y z
N GLU A 1 12.42 -13.42 8.21
CA GLU A 1 13.73 -13.12 8.84
C GLU A 1 13.48 -12.63 10.26
N ALA A 2 14.28 -13.02 11.26
CA ALA A 2 14.15 -12.52 12.63
C ALA A 2 15.44 -11.83 13.05
N VAL A 3 15.34 -10.61 13.60
CA VAL A 3 16.47 -9.76 13.95
C VAL A 3 16.29 -9.24 15.36
N LYS A 4 17.34 -9.24 16.17
CA LYS A 4 17.31 -8.66 17.53
C LYS A 4 17.30 -7.13 17.45
N SER A 5 16.60 -6.50 18.39
CA SER A 5 16.64 -5.05 18.56
C SER A 5 18.05 -4.59 18.91
N VAL A 6 18.41 -3.40 18.44
CA VAL A 6 19.71 -2.76 18.74
C VAL A 6 19.68 -2.06 20.10
N VAL A 7 18.49 -1.71 20.61
CA VAL A 7 18.31 -0.89 21.81
C VAL A 7 17.90 -1.72 23.04
N ASP A 8 17.15 -2.81 22.83
CA ASP A 8 16.56 -3.62 23.89
C ASP A 8 16.81 -5.10 23.60
N ASP A 9 17.72 -5.73 24.36
CA ASP A 9 18.13 -7.12 24.16
C ASP A 9 16.98 -8.13 24.28
N GLY A 10 15.86 -7.74 24.90
CA GLY A 10 14.66 -8.56 25.04
C GLY A 10 13.72 -8.53 23.84
N VAL A 11 13.94 -7.64 22.86
CA VAL A 11 13.03 -7.45 21.72
C VAL A 11 13.59 -8.10 20.46
N VAL A 12 12.75 -8.91 19.80
CA VAL A 12 13.04 -9.53 18.51
C VAL A 12 12.01 -9.07 17.49
N PHE A 13 12.47 -8.59 16.34
CA PHE A 13 11.65 -8.21 15.20
C PHE A 13 11.59 -9.36 14.20
N VAL A 14 10.38 -9.75 13.81
CA VAL A 14 10.15 -10.77 12.78
C VAL A 14 9.60 -10.11 11.52
N LYS A 15 10.38 -10.12 10.44
CA LYS A 15 9.94 -9.65 9.12
C LYS A 15 9.13 -10.73 8.42
N VAL A 16 7.91 -10.37 8.01
CA VAL A 16 7.01 -11.20 7.22
C VAL A 16 7.09 -10.76 5.76
N HIS A 17 7.33 -11.71 4.87
CA HIS A 17 7.35 -11.49 3.43
C HIS A 17 6.35 -12.42 2.73
N MET A 18 5.66 -11.92 1.71
CA MET A 18 4.74 -12.68 0.89
C MET A 18 5.32 -12.91 -0.51
N PRO A 19 5.64 -14.16 -0.88
CA PRO A 19 6.04 -14.50 -2.24
C PRO A 19 4.93 -14.23 -3.26
N TRP A 20 5.29 -13.98 -4.52
CA TRP A 20 4.36 -13.71 -5.62
C TRP A 20 3.18 -14.69 -5.69
N LYS A 21 3.46 -16.00 -5.60
CA LYS A 21 2.41 -17.04 -5.63
C LYS A 21 1.37 -16.85 -4.51
N VAL A 22 1.82 -16.48 -3.31
CA VAL A 22 0.94 -16.23 -2.16
C VAL A 22 0.16 -14.93 -2.37
N LEU A 23 0.81 -13.88 -2.89
CA LEU A 23 0.13 -12.63 -3.26
C LEU A 23 -1.00 -12.88 -4.26
N CYS A 24 -0.75 -13.62 -5.34
CA CYS A 24 -1.77 -13.95 -6.33
C CYS A 24 -2.97 -14.70 -5.71
N THR A 25 -2.70 -15.71 -4.88
CA THR A 25 -3.77 -16.47 -4.22
C THR A 25 -4.63 -15.58 -3.33
N TYR A 26 -4.03 -14.73 -2.50
CA TYR A 26 -4.80 -13.89 -1.59
C TYR A 26 -5.42 -12.67 -2.28
N ALA A 27 -4.85 -12.19 -3.40
CA ALA A 27 -5.47 -11.18 -4.24
C ALA A 27 -6.79 -11.69 -4.84
N GLU A 28 -6.83 -12.95 -5.27
CA GLU A 28 -8.04 -13.61 -5.78
C GLU A 28 -9.07 -13.82 -4.66
N VAL A 29 -8.66 -14.37 -3.51
CA VAL A 29 -9.53 -14.57 -2.32
C VAL A 29 -10.17 -13.26 -1.85
N LEU A 30 -9.43 -12.14 -1.93
CA LEU A 30 -9.91 -10.83 -1.51
C LEU A 30 -10.58 -10.02 -2.63
N HIS A 31 -10.71 -10.60 -3.84
CA HIS A 31 -11.25 -9.93 -5.03
C HIS A 31 -10.63 -8.55 -5.28
N ILE A 32 -9.31 -8.45 -5.12
CA ILE A 32 -8.58 -7.20 -5.31
C ILE A 32 -8.74 -6.76 -6.77
N LYS A 33 -9.31 -5.57 -6.99
CA LYS A 33 -9.40 -4.98 -8.32
C LYS A 33 -8.05 -4.43 -8.74
N VAL A 34 -7.60 -4.82 -9.92
CA VAL A 34 -6.30 -4.43 -10.48
C VAL A 34 -6.44 -4.06 -11.97
N PRO A 35 -5.48 -3.32 -12.53
CA PRO A 35 -5.51 -2.87 -13.92
C PRO A 35 -5.50 -4.01 -14.95
N ILE A 36 -6.32 -3.88 -16.01
CA ILE A 36 -6.35 -4.76 -17.19
C ILE A 36 -5.85 -4.00 -18.43
N GLN A 37 -6.45 -2.83 -18.70
CA GLN A 37 -6.16 -2.04 -19.89
C GLN A 37 -6.16 -0.56 -19.55
N PRO A 38 -5.27 0.27 -20.13
CA PRO A 38 -5.34 1.71 -20.02
C PRO A 38 -6.71 2.22 -20.46
N ASN A 39 -7.26 3.19 -19.72
CA ASN A 39 -8.50 3.85 -20.11
C ASN A 39 -8.23 4.70 -21.37
N ASP A 40 -8.83 4.30 -22.49
CA ASP A 40 -8.74 4.97 -23.79
C ASP A 40 -9.94 5.90 -24.06
N MET A 41 -10.85 6.06 -23.09
CA MET A 41 -11.95 7.00 -23.19
C MET A 41 -11.42 8.43 -23.15
N ALA A 42 -11.85 9.25 -24.12
CA ALA A 42 -11.50 10.66 -24.14
C ALA A 42 -11.97 11.33 -22.84
N SER A 43 -11.02 11.89 -22.08
CA SER A 43 -11.34 12.71 -20.91
C SER A 43 -12.23 13.86 -21.36
N ARG A 44 -13.46 13.93 -20.83
CA ARG A 44 -14.30 15.11 -21.06
C ARG A 44 -13.59 16.32 -20.45
N PRO A 45 -13.33 17.38 -21.23
CA PRO A 45 -12.77 18.60 -20.67
C PRO A 45 -13.69 19.07 -19.55
N SER A 46 -13.08 19.27 -18.38
CA SER A 46 -13.79 19.70 -17.19
C SER A 46 -14.13 21.17 -17.38
N MET A 47 -15.34 21.59 -17.01
CA MET A 47 -15.72 23.01 -17.02
C MET A 47 -14.79 23.88 -16.14
N TRP A 48 -13.99 23.24 -15.28
CA TRP A 48 -12.96 23.82 -14.42
C TRP A 48 -11.60 24.08 -15.11
N ASP A 49 -11.34 23.46 -16.28
CA ASP A 49 -10.09 23.65 -17.04
C ASP A 49 -9.92 25.11 -17.49
N CYS A 50 -11.04 25.83 -17.69
CA CYS A 50 -11.08 27.25 -18.04
C CYS A 50 -10.58 28.19 -16.92
N ILE A 51 -10.49 27.72 -15.67
CA ILE A 51 -10.06 28.52 -14.50
C ILE A 51 -8.63 28.11 -14.04
N SER A 52 -8.03 27.12 -14.71
CA SER A 52 -6.79 26.44 -14.31
C SER A 52 -5.57 27.34 -14.09
N CYS A 53 -5.46 28.47 -14.81
CA CYS A 53 -4.33 29.39 -14.66
C CYS A 53 -4.25 30.02 -13.26
N PHE A 54 -5.40 30.39 -12.68
CA PHE A 54 -5.46 31.00 -11.35
C PHE A 54 -5.44 29.97 -10.23
N THR A 55 -5.95 28.77 -10.48
CA THR A 55 -6.10 27.75 -9.45
C THR A 55 -4.89 26.82 -9.31
N LYS A 56 -3.91 26.87 -10.23
CA LYS A 56 -2.72 26.01 -10.24
C LYS A 56 -1.99 25.92 -8.88
N HIS A 57 -1.93 27.03 -8.13
CA HIS A 57 -1.27 27.07 -6.82
C HIS A 57 -2.01 26.28 -5.73
N PHE A 58 -3.31 26.03 -5.90
CA PHE A 58 -4.10 25.19 -5.00
C PHE A 58 -3.97 23.70 -5.33
N TYR A 59 -3.31 23.31 -6.44
CA TYR A 59 -3.11 21.91 -6.79
C TYR A 59 -1.72 21.40 -6.37
N PRO A 60 -1.59 20.09 -6.05
CA PRO A 60 -0.28 19.48 -5.85
C PRO A 60 0.60 19.66 -7.10
N ASN A 61 1.91 19.79 -6.89
CA ASN A 61 2.83 19.98 -7.99
C ASN A 61 2.84 18.75 -8.93
N GLU A 62 2.38 18.91 -10.18
CA GLU A 62 2.30 17.81 -11.17
C GLU A 62 3.67 17.25 -11.57
N ASP A 63 4.75 18.03 -11.40
CA ASP A 63 6.12 17.55 -11.65
C ASP A 63 6.57 16.55 -10.58
N LEU A 64 6.04 16.69 -9.36
CA LEU A 64 6.32 15.81 -8.21
C LEU A 64 5.31 14.67 -8.13
N ILE A 65 4.01 14.98 -8.30
CA ILE A 65 2.91 14.03 -8.26
C ILE A 65 2.35 13.88 -9.67
N ARG A 66 2.85 12.87 -10.38
CA ARG A 66 2.32 12.51 -11.69
C ARG A 66 0.88 12.04 -11.55
N LYS A 67 0.01 12.50 -12.45
CA LYS A 67 -1.36 11.98 -12.56
C LYS A 67 -1.31 10.47 -12.79
N GLU A 68 -2.01 9.71 -11.95
CA GLU A 68 -2.11 8.27 -12.14
C GLU A 68 -2.88 8.02 -13.45
N PRO A 69 -2.37 7.16 -14.35
CA PRO A 69 -3.14 6.77 -15.51
C PRO A 69 -4.38 6.01 -15.06
N GLU A 70 -5.52 6.34 -15.64
CA GLU A 70 -6.74 5.58 -15.41
C GLU A 70 -6.67 4.25 -16.16
N PHE A 71 -7.16 3.19 -15.51
CA PHE A 71 -7.23 1.85 -16.09
C PHE A 71 -8.62 1.29 -15.90
N PHE A 72 -9.06 0.47 -16.86
CA PHE A 72 -10.11 -0.48 -16.60
C PHE A 72 -9.59 -1.54 -15.62
N THR A 73 -10.36 -1.78 -14.55
CA THR A 73 -9.99 -2.74 -13.50
C THR A 73 -10.98 -3.88 -13.42
N ALA A 74 -10.49 -5.08 -13.11
CA ALA A 74 -11.34 -6.19 -12.67
C ALA A 74 -10.73 -6.92 -11.47
N PRO A 75 -11.53 -7.73 -10.73
CA PRO A 75 -11.01 -8.58 -9.67
C PRO A 75 -9.90 -9.50 -10.20
N PHE A 76 -8.79 -9.60 -9.46
CA PHE A 76 -7.67 -10.45 -9.83
C PHE A 76 -8.08 -11.93 -9.87
N GLU A 77 -7.71 -12.62 -10.95
CA GLU A 77 -7.89 -14.06 -11.13
C GLU A 77 -6.53 -14.68 -11.46
N ARG A 78 -6.06 -15.63 -10.65
CA ARG A 78 -4.73 -16.22 -10.83
C ARG A 78 -4.62 -17.00 -12.14
N ASP A 79 -5.69 -17.65 -12.57
CA ASP A 79 -5.71 -18.50 -13.76
C ASP A 79 -5.84 -17.69 -15.07
N ARG A 80 -6.06 -16.37 -14.96
CA ARG A 80 -6.20 -15.41 -16.07
C ARG A 80 -5.21 -14.25 -15.98
N GLN A 81 -4.02 -14.51 -15.43
CA GLN A 81 -2.98 -13.50 -15.17
C GLN A 81 -2.59 -12.70 -16.42
N GLU A 82 -2.64 -13.32 -17.59
CA GLU A 82 -2.29 -12.75 -18.88
C GLU A 82 -3.17 -11.58 -19.32
N TYR A 83 -4.39 -11.47 -18.79
CA TYR A 83 -5.29 -10.35 -19.09
C TYR A 83 -5.00 -9.11 -18.24
N PHE A 84 -4.25 -9.25 -17.14
CA PHE A 84 -3.93 -8.12 -16.27
C PHE A 84 -2.69 -7.38 -16.77
N HIS A 85 -2.67 -6.07 -16.53
CA HIS A 85 -1.57 -5.20 -16.93
C HIS A 85 -0.38 -5.31 -15.96
N ILE A 86 0.33 -6.44 -16.01
CA ILE A 86 1.48 -6.73 -15.15
C ILE A 86 2.78 -6.37 -15.88
N LYS A 87 3.32 -5.17 -15.63
CA LYS A 87 4.65 -4.76 -16.15
C LYS A 87 5.78 -5.34 -15.33
N ASP A 88 5.66 -5.22 -14.01
CA ASP A 88 6.66 -5.65 -13.04
C ASP A 88 5.95 -6.33 -11.86
N LYS A 89 6.35 -7.56 -11.57
CA LYS A 89 5.76 -8.38 -10.51
C LYS A 89 6.04 -7.82 -9.12
N ASP A 90 7.19 -7.16 -8.93
CA ASP A 90 7.58 -6.67 -7.61
C ASP A 90 6.78 -5.44 -7.19
N HIS A 91 6.35 -4.64 -8.18
CA HIS A 91 5.60 -3.39 -8.00
C HIS A 91 4.11 -3.48 -8.36
N PHE A 92 3.63 -4.61 -8.93
CA PHE A 92 2.24 -4.75 -9.35
C PHE A 92 1.24 -4.61 -8.18
N PHE A 93 1.50 -5.28 -7.07
CA PHE A 93 0.74 -5.10 -5.84
C PHE A 93 1.42 -4.00 -5.01
N THR A 94 0.70 -2.91 -4.74
CA THR A 94 1.24 -1.80 -3.94
C THR A 94 1.59 -2.29 -2.52
N PRO A 95 2.52 -1.61 -1.81
CA PRO A 95 2.85 -1.94 -0.43
C PRO A 95 1.62 -1.99 0.51
N SER A 96 0.63 -1.11 0.30
CA SER A 96 -0.64 -1.11 1.04
C SER A 96 -1.46 -2.38 0.78
N MET A 97 -1.60 -2.80 -0.49
CA MET A 97 -2.28 -4.05 -0.87
C MET A 97 -1.56 -5.28 -0.27
N ARG A 98 -0.23 -5.31 -0.35
CA ARG A 98 0.60 -6.38 0.25
C ARG A 98 0.43 -6.46 1.76
N SER A 99 0.42 -5.32 2.43
CA SER A 99 0.20 -5.23 3.89
C SER A 99 -1.20 -5.72 4.28
N ARG A 100 -2.23 -5.34 3.53
CA ARG A 100 -3.61 -5.80 3.73
C ARG A 100 -3.72 -7.31 3.56
N MET A 101 -3.13 -7.86 2.50
CA MET A 101 -3.09 -9.32 2.28
C MET A 101 -2.36 -10.05 3.42
N ALA A 102 -1.19 -9.55 3.84
CA ALA A 102 -0.43 -10.14 4.93
C ALA A 102 -1.24 -10.13 6.24
N PHE A 103 -1.90 -9.01 6.55
CA PHE A 103 -2.74 -8.90 7.73
C PHE A 103 -3.93 -9.86 7.70
N TYR A 104 -4.54 -10.05 6.54
CA TYR A 104 -5.63 -11.04 6.37
C TYR A 104 -5.15 -12.46 6.69
N ILE A 105 -3.97 -12.85 6.20
CA ILE A 105 -3.35 -14.14 6.52
C ILE A 105 -3.09 -14.27 8.01
N LEU A 106 -2.43 -13.28 8.62
CA LEU A 106 -2.08 -13.29 10.04
C LEU A 106 -3.33 -13.32 10.93
N SER A 107 -4.42 -12.69 10.50
CA SER A 107 -5.70 -12.70 11.20
C SER A 107 -6.45 -14.03 11.09
N SER A 108 -6.16 -14.82 10.06
CA SER A 108 -6.85 -16.10 9.80
C SER A 108 -6.01 -17.33 10.15
N ALA A 109 -4.70 -17.15 10.38
CA ALA A 109 -3.77 -18.25 10.64
C ALA A 109 -4.07 -18.93 11.99
N PRO A 110 -4.20 -20.27 12.03
CA PRO A 110 -4.33 -21.00 13.29
C PRO A 110 -2.97 -21.07 14.02
N TYR A 111 -2.99 -20.90 15.34
CA TYR A 111 -1.79 -21.03 16.18
C TYR A 111 -1.91 -22.14 17.23
N GLU A 112 -3.12 -22.66 17.49
CA GLU A 112 -3.33 -23.79 18.38
C GLU A 112 -4.45 -24.68 17.84
N ILE A 113 -4.16 -25.98 17.71
CA ILE A 113 -5.11 -27.00 17.27
C ILE A 113 -5.09 -28.12 18.34
N ARG A 114 -6.13 -28.18 19.17
CA ARG A 114 -6.33 -29.24 20.18
C ARG A 114 -7.69 -29.90 19.97
N GLY A 115 -7.70 -31.05 19.31
CA GLY A 115 -8.95 -31.74 18.95
C GLY A 115 -9.87 -30.83 18.15
N ASN A 116 -11.06 -30.53 18.70
CA ASN A 116 -12.04 -29.63 18.08
C ASN A 116 -11.80 -28.13 18.36
N ILE A 117 -10.89 -27.79 19.27
CA ILE A 117 -10.59 -26.38 19.59
C ILE A 117 -9.50 -25.88 18.65
N LYS A 118 -9.85 -24.91 17.81
CA LYS A 118 -8.91 -24.17 16.97
C LYS A 118 -8.86 -22.72 17.42
N LYS A 119 -7.67 -22.24 17.77
CA LYS A 119 -7.42 -20.81 18.00
C LYS A 119 -6.67 -20.23 16.81
N PHE A 120 -7.11 -19.06 16.36
CA PHE A 120 -6.58 -18.40 15.18
C PHE A 120 -6.44 -16.89 15.40
N GLY A 121 -5.63 -16.27 14.55
CA GLY A 121 -5.51 -14.83 14.45
C GLY A 121 -4.46 -14.21 15.37
N ILE A 122 -3.77 -13.21 14.82
CA ILE A 122 -2.70 -12.47 15.49
C ILE A 122 -3.20 -11.60 16.65
N ASN A 123 -4.42 -11.08 16.59
CA ASN A 123 -4.95 -10.17 17.62
C ASN A 123 -4.97 -10.80 19.00
N LYS A 124 -5.39 -12.06 19.12
CA LYS A 124 -5.40 -12.77 20.40
C LYS A 124 -3.99 -13.02 20.96
N LEU A 125 -3.00 -13.16 20.07
CA LEU A 125 -1.59 -13.29 20.46
C LEU A 125 -1.01 -11.94 20.93
N LEU A 126 -1.50 -10.82 20.38
CA LEU A 126 -1.17 -9.48 20.85
C LEU A 126 -1.82 -9.19 22.21
N ASP A 127 -3.12 -9.48 22.35
CA ASP A 127 -3.89 -9.23 23.58
C ASP A 127 -3.37 -10.04 24.78
N SER A 128 -2.83 -11.25 24.52
CA SER A 128 -2.21 -12.09 25.55
C SER A 128 -0.76 -11.73 25.85
N GLY A 129 -0.18 -10.75 25.15
CA GLY A 129 1.20 -10.31 25.34
C GLY A 129 2.26 -11.27 24.78
N ILE A 130 1.87 -12.26 23.97
CA ILE A 130 2.82 -13.17 23.29
C ILE A 130 3.61 -12.38 22.22
N TYR A 131 2.91 -11.55 21.44
CA TYR A 131 3.53 -10.56 20.57
C TYR A 131 3.35 -9.17 21.15
N LYS A 132 4.42 -8.35 21.08
CA LYS A 132 4.39 -6.97 21.57
C LYS A 132 3.66 -6.02 20.61
N ALA A 133 3.82 -6.22 19.31
CA ALA A 133 3.19 -5.39 18.27
C ALA A 133 3.21 -6.12 16.92
N ALA A 134 2.29 -5.74 16.02
CA ALA A 134 2.30 -6.11 14.62
C ALA A 134 1.89 -4.89 13.77
N TYR A 135 2.73 -4.48 12.83
CA TYR A 135 2.52 -3.29 12.01
C TYR A 135 3.20 -3.40 10.65
N PRO A 136 2.64 -2.78 9.59
CA PRO A 136 3.33 -2.63 8.32
C PRO A 136 4.48 -1.62 8.44
N LEU A 137 5.49 -1.77 7.58
CA LEU A 137 6.61 -0.83 7.52
C LEU A 137 6.30 0.29 6.53
N HIS A 138 6.73 1.50 6.88
CA HIS A 138 6.79 2.62 5.95
C HIS A 138 8.06 2.52 5.09
N ASP A 139 7.98 3.04 3.87
CA ASP A 139 9.07 3.16 2.91
C ASP A 139 10.21 4.07 3.40
N CYS A 140 9.89 5.17 4.09
CA CYS A 140 10.88 6.11 4.61
C CYS A 140 10.39 6.90 5.84
N ARG A 141 11.26 7.78 6.35
CA ARG A 141 10.89 8.81 7.34
C ARG A 141 10.15 9.95 6.63
N PHE A 142 9.17 10.54 7.29
CA PHE A 142 8.32 11.57 6.68
C PHE A 142 9.05 12.90 6.44
N ASN A 143 10.17 13.16 7.13
CA ASN A 143 10.88 14.44 7.10
C ASN A 143 12.33 14.34 6.62
N VAL A 144 12.77 13.17 6.17
CA VAL A 144 14.15 12.93 5.73
C VAL A 144 14.10 12.03 4.50
N ARG A 145 14.74 12.46 3.42
CA ARG A 145 14.88 11.66 2.21
C ARG A 145 15.73 10.43 2.48
N SER A 146 15.20 9.26 2.13
CA SER A 146 15.93 8.00 2.15
C SER A 146 17.04 8.00 1.11
N GLN A 147 18.22 7.51 1.50
CA GLN A 147 19.36 7.26 0.61
C GLN A 147 19.38 5.84 0.06
N GLU A 148 18.44 5.00 0.48
CA GLU A 148 18.32 3.62 0.02
C GLU A 148 17.95 3.60 -1.47
N GLU A 149 18.72 2.84 -2.24
CA GLU A 149 18.49 2.68 -3.66
C GLU A 149 17.13 2.01 -3.92
N GLY A 150 16.33 2.59 -4.82
CA GLY A 150 14.99 2.09 -5.13
C GLY A 150 13.88 2.51 -4.16
N CYS A 151 14.17 3.24 -3.07
CA CYS A 151 13.13 3.77 -2.20
C CYS A 151 12.36 4.92 -2.90
N PRO A 152 11.03 4.82 -3.07
CA PRO A 152 10.26 5.83 -3.80
C PRO A 152 10.04 7.12 -3.00
N ASN A 153 10.26 7.12 -1.68
CA ASN A 153 10.08 8.26 -0.79
C ASN A 153 8.64 8.83 -0.79
N GLU A 154 7.63 7.97 -0.94
CA GLU A 154 6.22 8.36 -1.01
C GLU A 154 5.74 9.00 0.29
N ARG A 155 6.24 8.56 1.45
CA ARG A 155 5.88 9.20 2.74
C ARG A 155 6.37 10.63 2.86
N LEU A 156 7.60 10.89 2.40
CA LEU A 156 8.16 12.23 2.38
C LEU A 156 7.36 13.12 1.43
N LEU A 157 7.06 12.61 0.22
CA LEU A 157 6.25 13.33 -0.76
C LEU A 157 4.85 13.67 -0.22
N LEU A 158 4.18 12.72 0.43
CA LEU A 158 2.89 12.95 1.09
C LEU A 158 2.99 14.00 2.21
N TYR A 159 4.09 14.06 2.93
CA TYR A 159 4.31 15.10 3.92
C TYR A 159 4.46 16.47 3.24
N GLU A 160 5.37 16.58 2.28
CA GLU A 160 5.72 17.83 1.59
C GLU A 160 4.58 18.44 0.77
N GLU A 161 3.71 17.62 0.18
CA GLU A 161 2.63 18.08 -0.71
C GLU A 161 1.23 18.00 -0.10
N TRP A 162 1.05 17.32 1.03
CA TRP A 162 -0.27 17.17 1.66
C TRP A 162 -0.28 17.37 3.18
N ALA A 163 0.44 16.55 3.96
CA ALA A 163 0.28 16.53 5.42
C ALA A 163 1.03 17.66 6.17
N HIS A 164 1.87 18.45 5.50
CA HIS A 164 2.54 19.59 6.10
C HIS A 164 1.55 20.76 6.31
N PRO A 165 1.50 21.43 7.49
CA PRO A 165 0.53 22.50 7.78
C PRO A 165 0.50 23.65 6.76
N LYS A 166 1.64 23.96 6.13
CA LYS A 166 1.75 24.93 5.03
C LYS A 166 0.83 24.62 3.84
N ASN A 167 0.44 23.36 3.62
CA ASN A 167 -0.41 22.94 2.50
C ASN A 167 -1.91 22.99 2.81
N PHE A 168 -2.34 23.62 3.90
CA PHE A 168 -3.76 23.67 4.30
C PHE A 168 -4.70 24.21 3.22
N TYR A 169 -4.17 24.99 2.27
CA TYR A 169 -4.91 25.57 1.15
C TYR A 169 -4.90 24.71 -0.11
N LYS A 170 -4.01 23.70 -0.20
CA LYS A 170 -3.92 22.83 -1.38
C LYS A 170 -5.03 21.77 -1.36
N VAL A 171 -5.47 21.33 -2.54
CA VAL A 171 -6.33 20.17 -2.68
C VAL A 171 -5.56 18.89 -2.37
N GLN A 172 -6.28 17.87 -1.92
CA GLN A 172 -5.68 16.62 -1.50
C GLN A 172 -5.29 15.76 -2.71
N PRO A 173 -4.05 15.21 -2.76
CA PRO A 173 -3.65 14.25 -3.79
C PRO A 173 -4.24 12.86 -3.47
N PHE A 174 -5.55 12.69 -3.71
CA PHE A 174 -6.29 11.50 -3.29
C PHE A 174 -5.72 10.19 -3.83
N ASP A 175 -5.25 10.17 -5.08
CA ASP A 175 -4.67 8.97 -5.66
C ASP A 175 -3.39 8.54 -4.96
N LEU A 176 -2.51 9.48 -4.65
CA LEU A 176 -1.27 9.19 -3.90
C LEU A 176 -1.59 8.72 -2.48
N ILE A 177 -2.57 9.34 -1.82
CA ILE A 177 -3.01 8.95 -0.46
C ILE A 177 -3.59 7.53 -0.50
N ARG A 178 -4.49 7.24 -1.43
CA ARG A 178 -5.10 5.91 -1.63
C ARG A 178 -4.05 4.86 -1.95
N LYS A 179 -3.10 5.17 -2.84
CA LYS A 179 -2.01 4.25 -3.17
C LYS A 179 -1.17 3.88 -1.95
N TYR A 180 -0.83 4.87 -1.11
CA TYR A 180 0.06 4.68 0.04
C TYR A 180 -0.64 4.02 1.25
N PHE A 181 -1.86 4.46 1.59
CA PHE A 181 -2.57 4.00 2.79
C PHE A 181 -3.60 2.89 2.53
N GLY A 182 -4.03 2.70 1.29
CA GLY A 182 -5.09 1.76 0.90
C GLY A 182 -6.43 2.44 0.70
#